data_AF-A0A954BXW3-F1
#
_entry.id   AF-A0A954BXW3-F1
#
_cell.length_a   1.000
_cell.length_b   1.000
_cell.length_c   1.000
_cell.angle_alpha   90.00
_cell.angle_beta   90.00
_cell.angle_gamma   90.00
#
_symmetry.space_group_name_H-M   'P 1'
#
loop_
_entity.id
_entity.type
_entity.pdbx_description
1 polymer ?
#
loop_
_entity_poly.entity_id
_entity_poly.type
_entity_poly.pdbx_seq_one_letter_code
_entity_poly.pdbx_strand_id
1 'polypeptide(L)'
;MLDGVTLTVGGTGDFVNDLDPTTGISVWVDDGDGQFNSSLDTMVGSSGGASPTITVNFGSSLSVSSAATMDIWVVGSFLAAAGASIPDTYQVSIAAPGDVNVQSPATVSLGTPSPDSDVLSVVVFFVTSITPTGGSGGEAFQIDGSGFTPPVSVTIGGVDLGVGTANGSYTSAFGWVTPDLGSTGDYNIVVTTSELGPVTIAQTYHHAKKERHAGVGATCTTSDHTRMYGMMSVAALAILMVLVRAVGGTKKGSGYFIGPYF
;
A
#
# COMPACT_ATOMS: atom_id res chain seq x y z
N MET A 1 -0.82 -6.40 -40.33
CA MET A 1 0.34 -6.15 -39.45
C MET A 1 -0.11 -5.29 -38.31
N LEU A 2 0.37 -5.53 -37.09
CA LEU A 2 0.11 -4.71 -35.91
C LEU A 2 1.34 -3.82 -35.65
N ASP A 3 1.12 -2.52 -35.53
CA ASP A 3 2.18 -1.52 -35.37
C ASP A 3 2.22 -0.93 -33.95
N GLY A 4 1.23 -1.24 -33.12
CA GLY A 4 1.16 -0.77 -31.75
C GLY A 4 -0.22 -0.94 -31.12
N VAL A 5 -0.33 -0.46 -29.89
CA VAL A 5 -1.58 -0.42 -29.13
C VAL A 5 -1.71 0.92 -28.42
N THR A 6 -2.94 1.40 -28.30
CA THR A 6 -3.30 2.50 -27.40
C THR A 6 -4.01 1.92 -26.20
N LEU A 7 -3.54 2.29 -25.01
CA LEU A 7 -4.04 1.78 -23.76
C LEU A 7 -4.80 2.90 -23.06
N THR A 8 -6.03 2.63 -22.63
CA THR A 8 -6.80 3.52 -21.76
C THR A 8 -6.42 3.22 -20.32
N VAL A 9 -6.00 4.26 -19.59
CA VAL A 9 -5.64 4.13 -18.18
C VAL A 9 -6.79 4.56 -17.27
N GLY A 10 -6.87 3.93 -16.10
CA GLY A 10 -7.87 4.21 -15.07
C GLY A 10 -7.34 3.91 -13.67
N GLY A 11 -8.20 4.09 -12.66
CA GLY A 11 -7.81 3.99 -11.26
C GLY A 11 -7.45 5.35 -10.64
N THR A 12 -6.81 5.30 -9.47
CA THR A 12 -6.46 6.49 -8.67
C THR A 12 -4.99 6.89 -8.79
N GLY A 13 -4.14 6.00 -9.30
CA GLY A 13 -2.69 6.23 -9.40
C GLY A 13 -2.30 7.23 -10.49
N ASP A 14 -1.15 7.88 -10.31
CA ASP A 14 -0.62 8.87 -11.23
C ASP A 14 0.29 8.21 -12.27
N PHE A 15 -0.30 7.77 -13.38
CA PHE A 15 0.44 7.16 -14.48
C PHE A 15 1.55 8.05 -15.07
N VAL A 16 1.55 9.36 -14.84
CA VAL A 16 2.60 10.26 -15.37
C VAL A 16 3.83 10.26 -14.47
N ASN A 17 3.61 10.29 -13.15
CA ASN A 17 4.70 10.46 -12.17
C ASN A 17 5.11 9.17 -11.45
N ASP A 18 4.27 8.14 -11.47
CA ASP A 18 4.51 6.87 -10.77
C ASP A 18 5.19 5.82 -11.66
N LEU A 19 5.19 6.02 -12.98
CA LEU A 19 5.81 5.11 -13.95
C LEU A 19 7.13 5.67 -14.46
N ASP A 20 8.02 4.76 -14.90
CA ASP A 20 9.24 5.17 -15.57
C ASP A 20 8.92 6.03 -16.81
N PRO A 21 9.58 7.19 -17.00
CA PRO A 21 9.26 8.11 -18.10
C PRO A 21 9.64 7.58 -19.49
N THR A 22 10.39 6.47 -19.57
CA THR A 22 10.84 5.85 -20.83
C THR A 22 10.22 4.48 -21.05
N THR A 23 10.13 3.67 -19.98
CA THR A 23 9.68 2.26 -20.03
C THR A 23 8.47 2.00 -19.14
N GLY A 24 7.73 3.05 -18.77
CA GLY A 24 6.59 2.99 -17.87
C GLY A 24 5.60 1.89 -18.22
N ILE A 25 5.21 1.75 -19.49
CA ILE A 25 4.47 0.60 -19.99
C ILE A 25 5.25 -0.07 -21.11
N SER A 26 5.36 -1.40 -21.05
CA SER A 26 5.90 -2.23 -22.12
C SER A 26 4.89 -3.29 -22.55
N VAL A 27 4.96 -3.66 -23.83
CA VAL A 27 4.14 -4.72 -24.42
C VAL A 27 5.06 -5.85 -24.86
N TRP A 28 4.69 -7.07 -24.48
CA TRP A 28 5.44 -8.28 -24.78
C TRP A 28 4.54 -9.29 -25.49
N VAL A 29 5.10 -10.05 -26.41
CA VAL A 29 4.42 -11.19 -27.05
C VAL A 29 4.73 -12.43 -26.24
N ASP A 30 3.67 -13.14 -25.87
CA ASP A 30 3.71 -14.42 -25.15
C ASP A 30 4.36 -15.51 -26.01
N ASP A 31 5.19 -16.36 -25.40
CA ASP A 31 5.79 -17.51 -26.10
C ASP A 31 4.83 -18.70 -26.30
N GLY A 32 3.62 -18.60 -25.73
CA GLY A 32 2.53 -19.56 -25.83
C GLY A 32 2.38 -20.45 -24.60
N ASP A 33 3.15 -20.23 -23.54
CA ASP A 33 3.02 -20.97 -22.27
C ASP A 33 1.96 -20.38 -21.31
N GLY A 34 1.46 -19.18 -21.60
CA GLY A 34 0.45 -18.48 -20.80
C GLY A 34 0.98 -17.93 -19.48
N GLN A 35 2.30 -17.76 -19.34
CA GLN A 35 2.96 -17.17 -18.16
C GLN A 35 3.94 -16.09 -18.57
N PHE A 36 3.82 -14.90 -17.98
CA PHE A 36 4.79 -13.85 -18.25
C PHE A 36 6.20 -14.23 -17.75
N ASN A 37 7.17 -14.20 -18.66
CA ASN A 37 8.58 -14.39 -18.40
C ASN A 37 9.43 -13.49 -19.32
N SER A 38 10.02 -12.43 -18.76
CA SER A 38 10.84 -11.47 -19.53
C SER A 38 12.10 -12.04 -20.20
N SER A 39 12.48 -13.30 -19.91
CA SER A 39 13.58 -13.99 -20.57
C SER A 39 13.14 -14.87 -21.75
N LEU A 40 11.85 -15.20 -21.84
CA LEU A 40 11.28 -16.05 -22.91
C LEU A 40 10.34 -15.25 -23.81
N ASP A 41 9.53 -14.40 -23.22
CA ASP A 41 8.66 -13.47 -23.94
C ASP A 41 9.47 -12.40 -24.66
N THR A 42 8.89 -11.87 -25.74
CA THR A 42 9.57 -10.87 -26.57
C THR A 42 8.94 -9.49 -26.40
N MET A 43 9.70 -8.52 -25.88
CA MET A 43 9.25 -7.12 -25.84
C MET A 43 9.15 -6.56 -27.26
N VAL A 44 7.98 -6.02 -27.60
CA VAL A 44 7.71 -5.48 -28.93
C VAL A 44 7.65 -3.96 -28.97
N GLY A 45 7.40 -3.31 -27.83
CA GLY A 45 7.43 -1.86 -27.70
C GLY A 45 7.30 -1.40 -26.24
N SER A 46 7.66 -0.15 -26.00
CA SER A 46 7.46 0.51 -24.71
C SER A 46 7.12 1.98 -24.89
N SER A 47 6.55 2.57 -23.85
CA SER A 47 6.26 4.00 -23.74
C SER A 47 6.43 4.44 -22.30
N GLY A 48 6.68 5.73 -22.10
CA GLY A 48 6.63 6.33 -20.78
C GLY A 48 5.22 6.33 -20.20
N GLY A 49 5.13 6.64 -18.91
CA GLY A 49 3.87 6.94 -18.25
C GLY A 49 3.11 8.11 -18.89
N ALA A 50 1.80 7.97 -19.08
CA ALA A 50 0.92 9.04 -19.59
C ALA A 50 -0.53 8.87 -19.15
N SER A 51 -1.33 9.94 -19.28
CA SER A 51 -2.77 9.96 -18.98
C SER A 51 -3.49 10.92 -19.94
N PRO A 52 -4.72 10.64 -20.40
CA PRO A 52 -5.59 9.51 -20.05
C PRO A 52 -5.34 8.23 -20.86
N THR A 53 -4.40 8.27 -21.80
CA THR A 53 -4.03 7.13 -22.65
C THR A 53 -2.52 7.01 -22.77
N ILE A 54 -2.05 5.78 -22.98
CA ILE A 54 -0.65 5.46 -23.24
C ILE A 54 -0.59 4.74 -24.59
N THR A 55 0.04 5.36 -25.57
CA THR A 55 0.30 4.70 -26.86
C THR A 55 1.67 4.04 -26.83
N VAL A 56 1.69 2.73 -27.09
CA VAL A 56 2.90 1.92 -27.26
C VAL A 56 3.05 1.59 -28.74
N ASN A 57 4.05 2.18 -29.38
CA ASN A 57 4.42 1.84 -30.75
C ASN A 57 5.38 0.65 -30.74
N PHE A 58 5.17 -0.30 -31.64
CA PHE A 58 6.07 -1.44 -31.76
C PHE A 58 7.32 -1.05 -32.55
N GLY A 59 8.49 -1.51 -32.09
CA GLY A 59 9.76 -1.29 -32.79
C GLY A 59 9.80 -1.95 -34.16
N SER A 60 9.06 -3.06 -34.31
CA SER A 60 8.81 -3.73 -35.58
C SER A 60 7.37 -4.20 -35.65
N SER A 61 6.74 -4.03 -36.82
CA SER A 61 5.39 -4.52 -37.08
C SER A 61 5.27 -6.02 -36.82
N LEU A 62 4.26 -6.43 -36.06
CA LEU A 62 3.97 -7.84 -35.80
C LEU A 62 3.07 -8.41 -36.89
N SER A 63 3.46 -9.57 -37.40
CA SER A 63 2.68 -10.31 -38.39
C SER A 63 1.87 -11.39 -37.70
N VAL A 64 0.56 -11.18 -37.59
CA VAL A 64 -0.41 -12.19 -37.16
C VAL A 64 -1.10 -12.74 -38.40
N SER A 65 -1.00 -14.05 -38.60
CA SER A 65 -1.67 -14.74 -39.71
C SER A 65 -3.18 -14.56 -39.64
N SER A 66 -3.85 -14.54 -40.80
CA SER A 66 -5.31 -14.51 -40.84
C SER A 66 -5.90 -15.68 -40.07
N ALA A 67 -6.90 -15.41 -39.22
CA ALA A 67 -7.52 -16.38 -38.32
C ALA A 67 -6.59 -17.05 -37.29
N ALA A 68 -5.41 -16.46 -37.02
CA ALA A 68 -4.57 -16.84 -35.90
C ALA A 68 -4.85 -15.95 -34.67
N THR A 69 -4.50 -16.46 -33.50
CA THR A 69 -4.49 -15.71 -32.24
C THR A 69 -3.05 -15.41 -31.83
N MET A 70 -2.87 -14.34 -31.07
CA MET A 70 -1.61 -13.96 -30.45
C MET A 70 -1.96 -13.34 -29.11
N ASP A 71 -1.26 -13.78 -28.07
CA ASP A 71 -1.41 -13.26 -26.72
C ASP A 71 -0.28 -12.27 -26.44
N ILE A 72 -0.60 -11.24 -25.66
CA ILE A 72 0.35 -10.20 -25.27
C ILE A 72 0.26 -9.93 -23.78
N TRP A 73 1.39 -9.56 -23.20
CA TRP A 73 1.49 -9.04 -21.86
C TRP A 73 1.63 -7.52 -21.89
N VAL A 74 0.90 -6.84 -21.01
CA VAL A 74 1.09 -5.41 -20.71
C VAL A 74 1.76 -5.33 -19.35
N VAL A 75 2.98 -4.78 -19.31
CA VAL A 75 3.83 -4.78 -18.12
C VAL A 75 4.12 -3.34 -17.72
N GLY A 76 3.78 -2.99 -16.48
CA GLY A 76 4.04 -1.68 -15.90
C GLY A 76 5.36 -1.64 -15.11
N SER A 77 6.18 -0.62 -15.37
CA SER A 77 7.43 -0.32 -14.65
C SER A 77 7.23 0.86 -13.71
N PHE A 78 6.94 0.56 -12.44
CA PHE A 78 6.68 1.57 -11.42
C PHE A 78 7.98 2.09 -10.79
N LEU A 79 8.02 3.39 -10.54
CA LEU A 79 9.05 4.04 -9.74
C LEU A 79 8.84 3.71 -8.26
N ALA A 80 9.92 3.75 -7.48
CA ALA A 80 9.88 3.42 -6.05
C ALA A 80 8.96 4.34 -5.21
N ALA A 81 8.54 5.48 -5.75
CA ALA A 81 7.64 6.42 -5.10
C ALA A 81 6.14 6.17 -5.42
N ALA A 82 5.82 5.29 -6.37
CA ALA A 82 4.44 4.92 -6.69
C ALA A 82 3.73 4.36 -5.46
N GLY A 83 2.51 4.81 -5.15
CA GLY A 83 1.75 4.31 -3.99
C GLY A 83 2.31 4.73 -2.62
N ALA A 84 3.10 5.81 -2.55
CA ALA A 84 3.77 6.25 -1.31
C ALA A 84 2.86 6.95 -0.28
N SER A 85 1.59 7.23 -0.57
CA SER A 85 0.74 7.98 0.38
C SER A 85 -0.68 7.44 0.57
N ILE A 86 -1.29 6.86 -0.46
CA ILE A 86 -2.62 6.22 -0.42
C ILE A 86 -2.48 4.97 -1.31
N PRO A 87 -3.18 3.85 -1.03
CA PRO A 87 -3.24 2.75 -1.98
C PRO A 87 -3.71 3.27 -3.34
N ASP A 88 -2.78 3.27 -4.28
CA ASP A 88 -3.05 3.68 -5.65
C ASP A 88 -3.48 2.47 -6.46
N THR A 89 -4.56 2.66 -7.22
CA THR A 89 -5.05 1.66 -8.16
C THR A 89 -4.63 2.06 -9.56
N TYR A 90 -4.04 1.11 -10.29
CA TYR A 90 -3.64 1.30 -11.68
C TYR A 90 -4.37 0.29 -12.53
N GLN A 91 -5.17 0.78 -13.48
CA GLN A 91 -5.89 -0.02 -14.45
C GLN A 91 -5.41 0.36 -15.85
N VAL A 92 -5.15 -0.64 -16.68
CA VAL A 92 -4.77 -0.45 -18.08
C VAL A 92 -5.62 -1.37 -18.94
N SER A 93 -6.12 -0.87 -20.07
CA SER A 93 -7.01 -1.64 -20.95
C SER A 93 -6.84 -1.27 -22.43
N ILE A 94 -7.05 -2.26 -23.31
CA ILE A 94 -7.38 -2.02 -24.72
C ILE A 94 -8.91 -1.94 -24.76
N ALA A 95 -9.47 -0.73 -24.89
CA ALA A 95 -10.90 -0.50 -24.65
C ALA A 95 -11.77 -0.88 -25.85
N ALA A 96 -11.21 -0.79 -27.07
CA ALA A 96 -11.90 -1.16 -28.30
C ALA A 96 -10.92 -1.73 -29.34
N PRO A 97 -11.41 -2.49 -30.35
CA PRO A 97 -10.55 -2.96 -31.45
C PRO A 97 -9.81 -1.85 -32.20
N GLY A 98 -10.37 -0.63 -32.23
CA GLY A 98 -9.73 0.54 -32.84
C GLY A 98 -8.48 1.04 -32.10
N ASP A 99 -8.26 0.58 -30.87
CA ASP A 99 -7.06 0.90 -30.09
C ASP A 99 -5.87 0.03 -30.51
N VAL A 100 -6.10 -1.03 -31.28
CA VAL A 100 -5.03 -1.84 -31.89
C VAL A 100 -4.67 -1.21 -33.24
N ASN A 101 -3.46 -0.66 -33.32
CA ASN A 101 -2.98 -0.02 -34.54
C ASN A 101 -2.60 -1.09 -35.57
N VAL A 102 -3.41 -1.22 -36.62
CA VAL A 102 -3.17 -2.18 -37.71
C VAL A 102 -3.03 -1.52 -39.07
N GLN A 103 -2.12 -2.07 -39.87
CA GLN A 103 -2.02 -1.69 -41.27
C GLN A 103 -3.20 -2.26 -42.06
N SER A 104 -3.91 -1.37 -42.76
CA SER A 104 -5.11 -1.67 -43.54
C SER A 104 -4.83 -2.60 -44.74
N PRO A 105 -5.78 -3.48 -45.13
CA PRO A 105 -7.07 -3.74 -44.52
C PRO A 105 -7.00 -4.98 -43.59
N ALA A 106 -6.78 -4.77 -42.30
CA ALA A 106 -6.85 -5.82 -41.29
C ALA A 106 -8.00 -5.54 -40.33
N THR A 107 -8.83 -6.55 -40.06
CA THR A 107 -9.86 -6.49 -39.02
C THR A 107 -9.32 -7.19 -37.78
N VAL A 108 -9.26 -6.49 -36.66
CA VAL A 108 -8.91 -7.07 -35.36
C VAL A 108 -10.20 -7.37 -34.61
N SER A 109 -10.28 -8.57 -34.04
CA SER A 109 -11.22 -8.86 -32.97
C SER A 109 -10.44 -9.01 -31.69
N LEU A 110 -10.92 -8.38 -30.62
CA LEU A 110 -10.48 -8.73 -29.28
C LEU A 110 -11.14 -10.06 -28.89
N GLY A 111 -10.49 -10.85 -28.04
CA GLY A 111 -11.09 -12.06 -27.47
C GLY A 111 -12.37 -11.73 -26.68
N THR A 112 -13.20 -12.74 -26.41
CA THR A 112 -14.34 -12.61 -25.50
C THR A 112 -14.17 -13.57 -24.31
N PRO A 113 -14.17 -13.06 -23.05
CA PRO A 113 -14.22 -11.64 -22.69
C PRO A 113 -13.01 -10.86 -23.23
N SER A 114 -13.19 -9.54 -23.42
CA SER A 114 -12.08 -8.64 -23.76
C SER A 114 -10.96 -8.82 -22.73
N PRO A 115 -9.67 -8.70 -23.08
CA PRO A 115 -8.57 -8.97 -22.16
C PRO A 115 -8.82 -8.27 -20.82
N ASP A 116 -8.87 -9.06 -19.74
CA ASP A 116 -9.20 -8.61 -18.40
C ASP A 116 -8.24 -7.48 -18.01
N SER A 117 -8.78 -6.28 -17.80
CA SER A 117 -8.04 -5.20 -17.18
C SER A 117 -7.86 -5.58 -15.71
N ASP A 118 -6.68 -6.06 -15.34
CA ASP A 118 -6.36 -6.29 -13.93
C ASP A 118 -6.09 -4.94 -13.23
N VAL A 119 -6.33 -4.89 -11.92
CA VAL A 119 -6.08 -3.71 -11.09
C VAL A 119 -4.88 -4.01 -10.23
N LEU A 120 -3.75 -3.37 -10.53
CA LEU A 120 -2.60 -3.41 -9.63
C LEU A 120 -2.82 -2.40 -8.50
N SER A 121 -2.72 -2.87 -7.27
CA SER A 121 -2.64 -2.02 -6.08
C SER A 121 -1.21 -2.01 -5.58
N VAL A 122 -0.54 -0.85 -5.62
CA VAL A 122 0.81 -0.68 -5.08
C VAL A 122 0.71 -0.02 -3.72
N VAL A 123 1.32 -0.65 -2.70
CA VAL A 123 1.40 -0.10 -1.35
C VAL A 123 2.86 -0.15 -0.91
N VAL A 124 3.50 1.02 -0.82
CA VAL A 124 4.87 1.11 -0.29
C VAL A 124 4.81 1.28 1.22
N PHE A 125 5.43 0.37 1.94
CA PHE A 125 5.57 0.50 3.39
C PHE A 125 6.84 1.24 3.76
N PHE A 126 6.68 2.26 4.59
CA PHE A 126 7.79 2.92 5.28
C PHE A 126 7.29 3.57 6.56
N VAL A 127 8.21 3.80 7.50
CA VAL A 127 7.95 4.55 8.74
C VAL A 127 8.77 5.83 8.73
N THR A 128 8.10 6.97 8.89
CA THR A 128 8.74 8.28 8.99
C THR A 128 9.01 8.67 10.43
N SER A 129 8.06 8.40 11.33
CA SER A 129 8.20 8.73 12.75
C SER A 129 7.44 7.76 13.65
N ILE A 130 7.90 7.67 14.89
CA ILE A 130 7.19 7.05 16.00
C ILE A 130 6.93 8.10 17.07
N THR A 131 5.81 8.00 17.77
CA THR A 131 5.50 8.84 18.93
C THR A 131 4.84 8.02 20.02
N PRO A 132 5.37 8.05 21.27
CA PRO A 132 6.62 8.68 21.67
C PRO A 132 7.86 7.87 21.19
N THR A 133 9.02 8.52 21.13
CA THR A 133 10.32 7.87 20.88
C THR A 133 10.91 7.22 22.14
N GLY A 134 10.32 7.47 23.30
CA GLY A 134 10.73 6.86 24.57
C GLY A 134 9.74 7.13 25.70
N GLY A 135 9.85 6.38 26.79
CA GLY A 135 8.90 6.43 27.91
C GLY A 135 9.14 5.35 28.95
N SER A 136 8.22 5.22 29.92
CA SER A 136 8.33 4.25 31.02
C SER A 136 7.29 3.13 30.97
N GLY A 137 6.56 3.05 29.85
CA GLY A 137 5.42 2.17 29.66
C GLY A 137 4.11 2.80 30.13
N GLY A 138 3.06 2.59 29.35
CA GLY A 138 1.73 3.14 29.59
C GLY A 138 1.38 4.35 28.72
N GLU A 139 2.34 4.89 27.95
CA GLU A 139 2.08 5.98 27.01
C GLU A 139 1.42 5.45 25.73
N ALA A 140 0.47 6.21 25.17
CA ALA A 140 -0.13 5.88 23.86
C ALA A 140 0.94 5.91 22.77
N PHE A 141 0.90 4.93 21.85
CA PHE A 141 1.91 4.76 20.80
C PHE A 141 1.29 4.88 19.41
N GLN A 142 1.97 5.63 18.55
CA GLN A 142 1.60 5.88 17.17
C GLN A 142 2.84 5.76 16.27
N ILE A 143 2.60 5.28 15.05
CA ILE A 143 3.58 5.21 13.97
C ILE A 143 3.01 6.00 12.78
N ASP A 144 3.79 6.88 12.20
CA ASP A 144 3.46 7.59 10.95
C ASP A 144 4.37 7.10 9.81
N GLY A 145 3.86 7.16 8.59
CA GLY A 145 4.51 6.55 7.43
C GLY A 145 3.53 6.26 6.29
N SER A 146 3.67 5.11 5.66
CA SER A 146 2.74 4.58 4.66
C SER A 146 2.68 3.06 4.70
N GLY A 147 1.66 2.49 4.07
CA GLY A 147 1.49 1.06 3.89
C GLY A 147 1.00 0.29 5.11
N PHE A 148 0.32 0.96 6.04
CA PHE A 148 -0.28 0.35 7.22
C PHE A 148 -1.58 -0.39 6.90
N THR A 149 -1.55 -1.32 5.94
CA THR A 149 -2.73 -2.13 5.56
C THR A 149 -3.15 -3.03 6.72
N PRO A 150 -4.39 -2.93 7.23
CA PRO A 150 -4.86 -3.74 8.34
C PRO A 150 -4.95 -5.24 7.98
N PRO A 151 -4.73 -6.14 8.96
CA PRO A 151 -4.36 -5.85 10.34
C PRO A 151 -2.90 -5.36 10.47
N VAL A 152 -2.69 -4.35 11.32
CA VAL A 152 -1.35 -3.86 11.69
C VAL A 152 -1.09 -4.23 13.14
N SER A 153 0.01 -4.93 13.43
CA SER A 153 0.46 -5.19 14.80
C SER A 153 1.87 -4.69 15.03
N VAL A 154 2.19 -4.43 16.30
CA VAL A 154 3.48 -3.87 16.70
C VAL A 154 4.04 -4.67 17.88
N THR A 155 5.33 -4.95 17.84
CA THR A 155 6.08 -5.34 19.03
C THR A 155 7.16 -4.32 19.35
N ILE A 156 7.41 -4.10 20.64
CA ILE A 156 8.53 -3.29 21.13
C ILE A 156 9.36 -4.16 22.05
N GLY A 157 10.64 -4.36 21.72
CA GLY A 157 11.52 -5.23 22.50
C GLY A 157 11.05 -6.70 22.58
N GLY A 158 10.25 -7.13 21.59
CA GLY A 158 9.63 -8.46 21.55
C GLY A 158 8.31 -8.58 22.34
N VAL A 159 7.84 -7.52 23.01
CA VAL A 159 6.52 -7.49 23.66
C VAL A 159 5.47 -7.09 22.64
N ASP A 160 4.48 -7.97 22.44
CA ASP A 160 3.34 -7.71 21.55
C ASP A 160 2.38 -6.68 22.14
N LEU A 161 2.06 -5.65 21.36
CA LEU A 161 1.11 -4.60 21.71
C LEU A 161 -0.30 -4.89 21.15
N GLY A 162 -0.45 -5.94 20.35
CA GLY A 162 -1.69 -6.33 19.70
C GLY A 162 -1.92 -5.60 18.37
N VAL A 163 -3.16 -5.70 17.89
CA VAL A 163 -3.58 -5.11 16.61
C VAL A 163 -4.03 -3.66 16.83
N GLY A 164 -3.42 -2.74 16.09
CA GLY A 164 -3.78 -1.34 16.07
C GLY A 164 -4.77 -1.00 14.98
N THR A 165 -5.09 0.28 14.88
CA THR A 165 -5.93 0.85 13.84
C THR A 165 -5.08 1.72 12.93
N ALA A 166 -5.17 1.49 11.62
CA ALA A 166 -4.66 2.42 10.63
C ALA A 166 -5.71 3.51 10.35
N ASN A 167 -5.27 4.73 10.08
CA ASN A 167 -6.17 5.77 9.57
C ASN A 167 -6.70 5.41 8.18
N GLY A 168 -7.75 6.09 7.72
CA GLY A 168 -8.39 5.78 6.43
C GLY A 168 -7.49 5.98 5.20
N SER A 169 -6.37 6.71 5.34
CA SER A 169 -5.35 6.88 4.30
C SER A 169 -4.17 5.92 4.42
N TYR A 170 -4.14 5.06 5.45
CA TYR A 170 -3.05 4.13 5.76
C TYR A 170 -1.67 4.78 5.95
N THR A 171 -1.64 6.05 6.36
CA THR A 171 -0.42 6.85 6.60
C THR A 171 -0.06 7.00 8.08
N SER A 172 -0.94 6.56 8.97
CA SER A 172 -0.64 6.47 10.39
C SER A 172 -1.33 5.24 10.97
N ALA A 173 -0.68 4.59 11.94
CA ALA A 173 -1.29 3.53 12.73
C ALA A 173 -1.13 3.82 14.23
N PHE A 174 -2.17 3.52 15.01
CA PHE A 174 -2.27 3.89 16.43
C PHE A 174 -3.16 2.91 17.19
N GLY A 175 -3.41 3.18 18.47
CA GLY A 175 -4.26 2.37 19.34
C GLY A 175 -3.48 1.42 20.26
N TRP A 176 -2.16 1.52 20.23
CA TRP A 176 -1.28 0.78 21.11
C TRP A 176 -0.90 1.60 22.34
N VAL A 177 -0.44 0.89 23.37
CA VAL A 177 0.17 1.47 24.56
C VAL A 177 1.56 0.87 24.70
N THR A 178 2.56 1.71 24.91
CA THR A 178 3.94 1.27 25.09
C THR A 178 4.06 0.35 26.31
N PRO A 179 4.87 -0.73 26.24
CA PRO A 179 5.03 -1.68 27.33
C PRO A 179 6.03 -1.17 28.38
N ASP A 180 5.88 -1.61 29.64
CA ASP A 180 6.97 -1.54 30.62
C ASP A 180 7.94 -2.70 30.32
N LEU A 181 9.16 -2.35 29.90
CA LEU A 181 10.18 -3.32 29.47
C LEU A 181 11.12 -3.73 30.60
N GLY A 182 10.89 -3.25 31.83
CA GLY A 182 11.59 -3.68 33.05
C GLY A 182 13.04 -3.17 33.22
N SER A 183 13.73 -2.83 32.13
CA SER A 183 15.08 -2.25 32.14
C SER A 183 15.19 -1.03 31.22
N THR A 184 16.08 -0.10 31.56
CA THR A 184 16.38 1.04 30.69
C THR A 184 17.18 0.56 29.47
N GLY A 185 16.83 1.03 28.27
CA GLY A 185 17.56 0.70 27.05
C GLY A 185 16.81 1.09 25.77
N ASP A 186 17.47 0.90 24.63
CA ASP A 186 16.87 1.06 23.31
C ASP A 186 16.36 -0.30 22.81
N TYR A 187 15.11 -0.31 22.35
CA TYR A 187 14.42 -1.52 21.93
C TYR A 187 13.96 -1.42 20.48
N ASN A 188 14.14 -2.51 19.75
CA ASN A 188 13.65 -2.63 18.39
C ASN A 188 12.12 -2.56 18.37
N ILE A 189 11.62 -1.94 17.31
CA ILE A 189 10.20 -1.89 16.99
C ILE A 189 10.00 -2.75 15.75
N VAL A 190 9.08 -3.70 15.83
CA VAL A 190 8.71 -4.54 14.69
C VAL A 190 7.26 -4.28 14.36
N VAL A 191 6.99 -3.86 13.13
CA VAL A 191 5.65 -3.65 12.60
C VAL A 191 5.32 -4.83 11.69
N THR A 192 4.14 -5.40 11.83
CA THR A 192 3.65 -6.45 10.94
C THR A 192 2.35 -5.98 10.29
N THR A 193 2.27 -6.10 8.97
CA THR A 193 1.04 -5.88 8.19
C THR A 193 0.68 -7.18 7.45
N SER A 194 -0.57 -7.30 6.96
CA SER A 194 -1.01 -8.49 6.22
C SER A 194 -0.13 -8.83 5.01
N GLU A 195 0.39 -7.80 4.35
CA GLU A 195 1.05 -7.94 3.04
C GLU A 195 2.57 -8.16 3.14
N LEU A 196 3.22 -7.70 4.21
CA LEU A 196 4.70 -7.64 4.26
C LEU A 196 5.32 -8.59 5.28
N GLY A 197 4.52 -9.15 6.18
CA GLY A 197 5.05 -9.84 7.35
C GLY A 197 5.82 -8.88 8.28
N PRO A 198 6.65 -9.42 9.20
CA PRO A 198 7.32 -8.61 10.21
C PRO A 198 8.47 -7.78 9.64
N VAL A 199 8.42 -6.46 9.84
CA VAL A 199 9.45 -5.49 9.45
C VAL A 199 10.02 -4.83 10.69
N THR A 200 11.33 -5.00 10.93
CA THR A 200 12.04 -4.20 11.94
C THR A 200 12.31 -2.82 11.38
N ILE A 201 11.79 -1.79 12.02
CA ILE A 201 11.99 -0.41 11.57
C ILE A 201 13.31 0.15 12.10
N ALA A 202 13.90 1.12 11.40
CA ALA A 202 15.22 1.65 11.75
C ALA A 202 15.25 2.46 13.07
N GLN A 203 14.12 3.03 13.48
CA GLN A 203 14.00 3.77 14.74
C GLN A 203 13.81 2.79 15.92
N THR A 204 14.44 3.10 17.05
CA THR A 204 14.27 2.36 18.31
C THR A 204 13.42 3.15 19.30
N TYR A 205 12.75 2.43 20.20
CA TYR A 205 12.07 3.02 21.36
C TYR A 205 13.01 3.04 22.57
N HIS A 206 13.23 4.21 23.18
CA HIS A 206 14.05 4.35 24.38
C HIS A 206 13.20 4.17 25.65
N HIS A 207 13.31 3.03 26.31
CA HIS A 207 12.59 2.80 27.57
C HIS A 207 13.41 3.33 28.75
N ALA A 208 12.78 4.13 29.61
CA ALA A 208 13.27 4.54 30.91
C ALA A 208 12.59 3.70 31.99
N LYS A 209 13.38 2.98 32.79
CA LYS A 209 12.86 2.21 33.92
C LYS A 209 12.01 3.09 34.83
N LYS A 210 10.78 2.65 35.11
CA LYS A 210 9.93 3.27 36.12
C LYS A 210 10.56 3.07 37.50
N GLU A 211 11.07 4.15 38.11
CA GLU A 211 11.52 4.12 39.50
C GLU A 211 10.29 3.94 40.41
N ARG A 212 9.99 2.70 40.79
CA ARG A 212 9.15 2.45 41.94
C ARG A 212 9.94 2.87 43.16
N HIS A 213 9.68 4.08 43.64
CA HIS A 213 10.04 4.45 44.99
C HIS A 213 9.29 3.49 45.91
N ALA A 214 9.98 2.45 46.39
CA ALA A 214 9.48 1.62 47.47
C ALA A 214 9.22 2.57 48.64
N GLY A 215 7.95 2.75 49.00
CA GLY A 215 7.55 3.61 50.10
C GLY A 215 8.16 3.10 51.40
N VAL A 216 9.36 3.59 51.74
CA VAL A 216 9.85 3.62 53.11
C VAL A 216 9.06 4.73 53.79
N GLY A 217 8.40 4.38 54.89
CA GLY A 217 7.35 5.18 55.54
C GLY A 217 7.63 6.67 55.60
N ALA A 218 6.68 7.46 55.08
CA ALA A 218 6.66 8.89 55.19
C ALA A 218 6.44 9.32 56.65
N THR A 219 7.48 9.81 57.31
CA THR A 219 7.33 10.87 58.32
C THR A 219 7.19 12.18 57.57
N CYS A 220 6.01 12.79 57.62
CA CYS A 220 5.77 14.12 57.06
C CYS A 220 6.78 15.13 57.63
N THR A 221 7.64 15.66 56.78
CA THR A 221 8.27 16.97 56.98
C THR A 221 8.08 17.76 55.70
N THR A 222 7.16 18.71 55.75
CA THR A 222 6.94 19.70 54.71
C THR A 222 8.07 20.72 54.77
N SER A 223 8.95 20.75 53.78
CA SER A 223 9.57 21.99 53.34
C SER A 223 10.05 21.88 51.89
N ASP A 224 9.91 23.01 51.21
CA ASP A 224 10.58 23.44 49.97
C ASP A 224 9.87 23.14 48.64
N HIS A 225 9.04 24.13 48.30
CA HIS A 225 9.18 25.00 47.13
C HIS A 225 9.68 24.39 45.80
N THR A 226 8.89 24.74 44.76
CA THR A 226 9.23 24.82 43.33
C THR A 226 9.07 23.52 42.53
N ARG A 227 7.86 23.30 41.99
CA ARG A 227 7.51 23.77 40.64
C ARG A 227 6.08 23.37 40.27
N MET A 228 5.30 24.38 39.90
CA MET A 228 4.03 24.26 39.20
C MET A 228 4.25 23.58 37.84
N TYR A 229 3.48 22.53 37.56
CA TYR A 229 2.64 22.43 36.35
C TYR A 229 1.43 21.60 36.73
N GLY A 230 0.37 22.32 37.09
CA GLY A 230 -0.93 21.75 37.36
C GLY A 230 -1.65 21.33 36.09
N MET A 231 -2.60 20.43 36.32
CA MET A 231 -3.88 20.37 35.63
C MET A 231 -3.87 20.06 34.14
N MET A 232 -3.97 18.77 33.82
CA MET A 232 -5.05 18.29 32.95
C MET A 232 -5.55 16.95 33.46
N SER A 233 -6.54 17.02 34.34
CA SER A 233 -7.38 15.90 34.72
C SER A 233 -8.73 16.07 34.03
N VAL A 234 -9.22 14.99 33.42
CA VAL A 234 -10.65 14.72 33.14
C VAL A 234 -11.31 15.60 32.06
N ALA A 235 -11.21 15.20 30.79
CA ALA A 235 -12.26 15.44 29.79
C ALA A 235 -12.03 14.63 28.50
N ALA A 236 -12.26 13.32 28.51
CA ALA A 236 -12.55 12.56 27.28
C ALA A 236 -13.18 11.19 27.61
N LEU A 237 -14.25 11.20 28.39
CA LEU A 237 -15.17 10.06 28.47
C LEU A 237 -16.60 10.60 28.40
N ALA A 238 -17.13 10.70 27.18
CA ALA A 238 -18.56 10.79 26.94
C ALA A 238 -18.92 9.83 25.81
N ILE A 239 -19.72 8.85 26.22
CA ILE A 239 -20.24 7.72 25.49
C ILE A 239 -21.38 8.17 24.55
N LEU A 240 -21.31 7.68 23.30
CA LEU A 240 -22.39 7.10 22.50
C LEU A 240 -23.83 7.63 22.70
N MET A 241 -24.43 8.21 21.64
CA MET A 241 -25.82 7.90 21.29
C MET A 241 -26.08 7.97 19.78
N VAL A 242 -26.63 6.86 19.30
CA VAL A 242 -27.11 6.54 17.96
C VAL A 242 -28.41 7.30 17.66
N LEU A 243 -28.57 7.83 16.44
CA LEU A 243 -29.87 7.78 15.76
C LEU A 243 -29.74 7.64 14.24
N VAL A 244 -30.31 6.53 13.77
CA VAL A 244 -30.51 6.07 12.40
C VAL A 244 -31.64 6.86 11.71
N ARG A 245 -31.46 7.22 10.42
CA ARG A 245 -32.49 7.02 9.36
C ARG A 245 -32.01 7.36 7.93
N ALA A 246 -31.80 6.29 7.17
CA ALA A 246 -32.34 5.98 5.83
C ALA A 246 -32.40 7.05 4.71
N VAL A 247 -31.56 6.87 3.69
CA VAL A 247 -31.84 6.86 2.23
C VAL A 247 -30.68 6.04 1.63
N GLY A 248 -30.79 4.92 0.90
CA GLY A 248 -31.73 4.48 -0.12
C GLY A 248 -30.95 4.31 -1.42
N GLY A 249 -30.72 3.07 -1.89
CA GLY A 249 -30.29 2.81 -3.27
C GLY A 249 -29.17 1.78 -3.51
N THR A 250 -29.56 0.50 -3.53
CA THR A 250 -29.09 -0.58 -4.42
C THR A 250 -27.81 -0.39 -5.27
N LYS A 251 -26.85 -1.32 -5.17
CA LYS A 251 -26.67 -2.41 -6.16
C LYS A 251 -25.55 -3.40 -5.78
N LYS A 252 -25.87 -4.66 -6.09
CA LYS A 252 -25.11 -5.92 -6.21
C LYS A 252 -23.58 -5.84 -6.41
N GLY A 253 -22.86 -6.67 -5.65
CA GLY A 253 -22.25 -7.90 -6.18
C GLY A 253 -20.72 -7.92 -6.35
N SER A 254 -20.14 -9.09 -6.03
CA SER A 254 -18.77 -9.58 -6.24
C SER A 254 -17.74 -9.06 -5.22
N GLY A 255 -17.15 -9.86 -4.31
CA GLY A 255 -16.82 -11.27 -4.33
C GLY A 255 -15.35 -11.43 -4.73
N TYR A 256 -14.43 -11.39 -3.77
CA TYR A 256 -13.02 -11.77 -3.97
C TYR A 256 -12.69 -12.99 -3.12
N PHE A 257 -12.11 -13.98 -3.81
CA PHE A 257 -11.61 -15.25 -3.32
C PHE A 257 -10.08 -15.16 -3.39
N ILE A 258 -9.39 -15.36 -2.28
CA ILE A 258 -7.96 -15.69 -2.27
C ILE A 258 -7.84 -17.00 -1.48
N GLY A 259 -7.66 -18.09 -2.20
CA GLY A 259 -7.22 -19.35 -1.61
C GLY A 259 -5.70 -19.39 -1.60
N PRO A 260 -5.05 -19.89 -0.52
CA PRO A 260 -3.61 -20.05 -0.52
C PRO A 260 -3.20 -21.27 -1.36
N TYR A 261 -2.15 -21.10 -2.16
CA TYR A 261 -1.35 -22.22 -2.66
C TYR A 261 -0.45 -22.72 -1.53
N PHE A 262 -0.74 -23.94 -1.06
CA PHE A 262 0.22 -25.02 -0.87
C PHE A 262 -0.40 -26.29 -1.46
#